data_AF-A0A699IA80-F1
#
_entry.id   AF-A0A699IA80-F1
#
_cell.length_a   1.000
_cell.length_b   1.000
_cell.length_c   1.000
_cell.angle_alpha   90.00
_cell.angle_beta   90.00
_cell.angle_gamma   90.00
#
_symmetry.space_group_name_H-M   'P 1'
#
loop_
_entity.id
_entity.type
_entity.pdbx_description
1 polymer ?
#
loop_
_entity_poly.entity_id
_entity_poly.type
_entity_poly.pdbx_seq_one_letter_code
_entity_poly.pdbx_strand_id
1 'polypeptide(L)'
;MIVDSIENGPYVRRMIATLGEQDYPVPVLESFHEQTDAELTEIDIKRMDADDQAIQTILLGLPEDVYAAVDSCETAKEIWERVRQMMKGSDIGEQEKKAKLFNEWEKFTSTDGELIKSYYHRFMQLMNDLKKNKHFPENIASNLKFLNNLQPEWKRHVTIVHQTKNLHEADFTQIYDFLKMNQYEVNELRAERLAKSHDPLALMAHSQSSFNFPTTYKDQSSFRTHS
;
A
#
# COMPACT_ATOMS: atom_id res chain seq x y z
N MET A 1 -19.57 38.38 6.11
CA MET A 1 -18.31 38.66 5.39
C MET A 1 -17.16 37.86 5.99
N ILE A 2 -16.94 37.90 7.31
CA ILE A 2 -15.92 37.06 7.98
C ILE A 2 -16.13 35.55 7.71
N VAL A 3 -17.33 35.03 7.99
CA VAL A 3 -17.66 33.61 7.71
C VAL A 3 -17.55 33.26 6.22
N ASP A 4 -17.93 34.21 5.35
CA ASP A 4 -17.84 34.05 3.89
C ASP A 4 -16.37 33.91 3.44
N SER A 5 -15.44 34.64 4.05
CA SER A 5 -14.01 34.52 3.74
C SER A 5 -13.43 33.19 4.22
N ILE A 6 -13.89 32.66 5.36
CA ILE A 6 -13.47 31.34 5.86
C ILE A 6 -13.95 30.21 4.94
N GLU A 7 -15.15 30.32 4.39
CA GLU A 7 -15.73 29.28 3.52
C GLU A 7 -15.27 29.39 2.06
N ASN A 8 -15.26 30.61 1.53
CA ASN A 8 -15.09 30.87 0.10
C ASN A 8 -13.73 31.47 -0.26
N GLY A 9 -13.00 32.03 0.71
CA GLY A 9 -11.70 32.68 0.52
C GLY A 9 -11.81 34.22 0.47
N PRO A 10 -10.67 34.93 0.48
CA PRO A 10 -10.63 36.38 0.42
C PRO A 10 -11.10 36.92 -0.92
N TYR A 11 -11.24 38.24 -0.99
CA TYR A 11 -11.35 38.91 -2.29
C TYR A 11 -10.08 38.69 -3.12
N VAL A 12 -10.26 38.35 -4.40
CA VAL A 12 -9.19 38.24 -5.38
C VAL A 12 -9.32 39.41 -6.36
N ARG A 13 -8.25 40.19 -6.51
CA ARG A 13 -8.20 41.31 -7.45
C ARG A 13 -8.53 40.82 -8.86
N ARG A 14 -9.36 41.60 -9.56
CA ARG A 14 -9.82 41.25 -10.91
C ARG A 14 -8.85 41.78 -11.96
N MET A 15 -8.88 41.18 -13.14
CA MET A 15 -8.19 41.70 -14.31
C MET A 15 -9.10 42.72 -15.01
N ILE A 16 -8.65 43.96 -15.15
CA ILE A 16 -9.38 45.07 -15.75
C ILE A 16 -8.83 45.33 -17.16
N ALA A 17 -9.73 45.54 -18.13
CA ALA A 17 -9.37 45.95 -19.48
C ALA A 17 -9.39 47.48 -19.56
N THR A 18 -8.27 48.07 -19.99
CA THR A 18 -8.21 49.50 -20.32
C THR A 18 -8.46 49.66 -21.80
N LEU A 19 -9.54 50.38 -22.16
CA LEU A 19 -9.83 50.71 -23.56
C LEU A 19 -8.82 51.76 -24.03
N GLY A 20 -8.09 51.48 -25.12
CA GLY A 20 -7.23 52.48 -25.74
C GLY A 20 -8.05 53.65 -26.30
N GLU A 21 -7.54 54.87 -26.16
CA GLU A 21 -8.18 56.07 -26.73
C GLU A 21 -8.39 55.90 -28.25
N GLN A 22 -9.60 56.22 -28.73
CA GLN A 22 -10.04 56.01 -30.12
C GLN A 22 -9.49 57.04 -31.13
N ASP A 23 -8.53 57.88 -30.75
CA ASP A 23 -8.11 59.03 -31.55
C ASP A 23 -7.02 58.74 -32.61
N TYR A 24 -6.64 57.47 -32.82
CA TYR A 24 -5.69 57.07 -33.87
C TYR A 24 -6.23 55.97 -34.79
N PRO A 25 -5.89 55.98 -36.10
CA PRO A 25 -6.43 55.06 -37.11
C PRO A 25 -5.92 53.60 -37.01
N VAL A 26 -5.20 53.25 -35.94
CA VAL A 26 -4.72 51.90 -35.66
C VAL A 26 -5.54 51.35 -34.48
N PRO A 27 -6.12 50.14 -34.56
CA PRO A 27 -6.78 49.54 -33.41
C PRO A 27 -5.77 49.40 -32.26
N VAL A 28 -5.95 50.20 -31.21
CA VAL A 28 -5.13 50.07 -29.99
C VAL A 28 -5.49 48.74 -29.34
N LEU A 29 -4.48 47.92 -29.08
CA LEU A 29 -4.62 46.63 -28.42
C LEU A 29 -5.23 46.83 -27.03
N GLU A 30 -6.34 46.13 -26.74
CA GLU A 30 -6.88 46.07 -25.37
C GLU A 30 -5.78 45.59 -24.43
N SER A 31 -5.44 46.43 -23.46
CA SER A 31 -4.44 46.09 -22.45
C SER A 31 -5.16 45.67 -21.17
N PHE A 32 -4.64 44.63 -20.53
CA PHE A 32 -5.17 44.09 -19.29
C PHE A 32 -4.19 44.37 -18.16
N HIS A 33 -4.69 44.89 -17.04
CA HIS A 33 -3.92 45.06 -15.81
C HIS A 33 -4.69 44.48 -14.63
N GLU A 34 -3.98 44.13 -13.57
CA GLU A 34 -4.61 43.76 -12.31
C GLU A 34 -5.19 45.01 -11.64
N GLN A 35 -6.40 44.89 -11.09
CA GLN A 35 -7.10 45.96 -10.40
C GLN A 35 -6.20 46.62 -9.35
N THR A 36 -6.04 47.93 -9.48
CA THR A 36 -5.26 48.75 -8.55
C THR A 36 -6.06 49.11 -7.31
N ASP A 37 -5.39 49.55 -6.25
CA ASP A 37 -6.06 49.93 -4.99
C ASP A 37 -7.06 51.09 -5.18
N ALA A 38 -6.83 51.98 -6.15
CA ALA A 38 -7.75 53.07 -6.49
C ALA A 38 -9.03 52.61 -7.20
N GLU A 39 -9.00 51.42 -7.80
CA GLU A 39 -10.12 50.80 -8.52
C GLU A 39 -10.92 49.83 -7.64
N LEU A 40 -10.50 49.61 -6.38
CA LEU A 40 -11.23 48.78 -5.43
C LEU A 40 -12.52 49.45 -4.98
N THR A 41 -13.61 48.69 -4.97
CA THR A 41 -14.87 49.18 -4.41
C THR A 41 -14.85 49.05 -2.88
N GLU A 42 -15.72 49.80 -2.20
CA GLU A 42 -15.89 49.68 -0.74
C GLU A 42 -16.25 48.24 -0.31
N ILE A 43 -16.93 47.48 -1.19
CA ILE A 43 -17.29 46.08 -0.94
C ILE A 43 -16.05 45.18 -1.07
N ASP A 44 -15.18 45.43 -2.04
CA ASP A 44 -13.93 44.68 -2.23
C ASP A 44 -13.01 44.86 -1.02
N ILE A 45 -12.84 46.10 -0.57
CA ILE A 45 -12.06 46.45 0.64
C ILE A 45 -12.62 45.75 1.87
N LYS A 46 -13.95 45.84 2.10
CA LYS A 46 -14.59 45.15 3.24
C LYS A 46 -14.43 43.64 3.21
N ARG A 47 -14.26 43.02 2.03
CA ARG A 47 -13.99 41.58 1.91
C ARG A 47 -12.55 41.23 2.26
N MET A 48 -11.60 42.08 1.89
CA MET A 48 -10.20 41.94 2.30
C MET A 48 -10.07 42.10 3.83
N ASP A 49 -10.65 43.17 4.39
CA ASP A 49 -10.64 43.42 5.84
C ASP A 49 -11.32 42.28 6.62
N ALA A 50 -12.36 41.66 6.04
CA ALA A 50 -13.03 40.53 6.65
C ALA A 50 -12.16 39.27 6.70
N ASP A 51 -11.26 39.08 5.72
CA ASP A 51 -10.30 37.98 5.74
C ASP A 51 -9.22 38.21 6.78
N ASP A 52 -8.66 39.42 6.87
CA ASP A 52 -7.71 39.78 7.93
C ASP A 52 -8.31 39.57 9.33
N GLN A 53 -9.57 40.00 9.52
CA GLN A 53 -10.29 39.76 10.78
C GLN A 53 -10.54 38.27 11.04
N ALA A 54 -10.84 37.49 9.99
CA ALA A 54 -11.03 36.06 10.10
C ALA A 54 -9.71 35.34 10.48
N ILE A 55 -8.60 35.70 9.85
CA ILE A 55 -7.26 35.20 10.17
C ILE A 55 -6.95 35.47 11.64
N GLN A 56 -7.06 36.71 12.09
CA GLN A 56 -6.80 37.07 13.48
C GLN A 56 -7.70 36.30 14.46
N THR A 57 -8.99 36.19 14.14
CA THR A 57 -9.96 35.46 14.99
C THR A 57 -9.63 33.97 15.09
N ILE A 58 -9.26 33.33 13.97
CA ILE A 58 -8.87 31.92 13.96
C ILE A 58 -7.58 31.75 14.75
N LEU A 59 -6.55 32.55 14.48
CA LEU A 59 -5.25 32.46 15.15
C LEU A 59 -5.39 32.63 16.67
N LEU A 60 -6.19 33.58 17.16
CA LEU A 60 -6.43 33.76 18.61
C LEU A 60 -7.10 32.56 19.28
N GLY A 61 -7.84 31.75 18.52
CA GLY A 61 -8.51 30.54 19.01
C GLY A 61 -7.66 29.28 18.92
N LEU A 62 -6.49 29.31 18.26
CA LEU A 62 -5.62 28.15 18.10
C LEU A 62 -4.65 28.00 19.29
N PRO A 63 -4.41 26.77 19.75
CA PRO A 63 -3.35 26.51 20.71
C PRO A 63 -1.95 26.65 20.06
N GLU A 64 -0.95 26.92 20.90
CA GLU A 64 0.40 27.32 20.47
C GLU A 64 1.10 26.30 19.58
N ASP A 65 0.82 25.02 19.81
CA ASP A 65 1.37 23.87 19.08
C ASP A 65 0.85 23.74 17.63
N VAL A 66 -0.23 24.46 17.28
CA VAL A 66 -0.82 24.43 15.93
C VAL A 66 -0.30 25.58 15.05
N TYR A 67 0.24 26.67 15.62
CA TYR A 67 0.69 27.83 14.84
C TYR A 67 1.74 27.49 13.79
N ALA A 68 2.75 26.71 14.16
CA ALA A 68 3.82 26.31 13.23
C ALA A 68 3.29 25.54 12.01
N ALA A 69 2.12 24.90 12.12
CA ALA A 69 1.51 24.14 11.04
C ALA A 69 0.69 25.01 10.06
N VAL A 70 0.35 26.24 10.44
CA VAL A 70 -0.46 27.20 9.65
C VAL A 70 0.31 28.48 9.30
N ASP A 71 1.57 28.62 9.72
CA ASP A 71 2.43 29.80 9.50
C ASP A 71 2.63 30.16 8.02
N SER A 72 2.56 29.17 7.12
CA SER A 72 2.67 29.37 5.68
C SER A 72 1.33 29.64 4.97
N CYS A 73 0.21 29.69 5.69
CA CYS A 73 -1.11 29.93 5.11
C CYS A 73 -1.37 31.44 5.03
N GLU A 74 -1.84 31.91 3.87
CA GLU A 74 -2.00 33.35 3.60
C GLU A 74 -3.45 33.82 3.80
N THR A 75 -4.41 32.89 3.83
CA THR A 75 -5.85 33.21 3.88
C THR A 75 -6.57 32.54 5.03
N ALA A 76 -7.66 33.14 5.51
CA ALA A 76 -8.48 32.55 6.57
C ALA A 76 -8.99 31.14 6.21
N LYS A 77 -9.32 30.94 4.93
CA LYS A 77 -9.76 29.66 4.39
C LYS A 77 -8.66 28.60 4.45
N GLU A 78 -7.44 28.91 4.01
CA GLU A 78 -6.32 27.97 4.06
C GLU A 78 -6.00 27.54 5.49
N ILE A 79 -5.94 28.50 6.42
CA ILE A 79 -5.72 28.23 7.85
C ILE A 79 -6.82 27.29 8.37
N TRP A 80 -8.09 27.61 8.08
CA TRP A 80 -9.22 26.80 8.52
C TRP A 80 -9.23 25.39 7.94
N GLU A 81 -8.92 25.23 6.66
CA GLU A 81 -8.81 23.92 6.01
C GLU A 81 -7.67 23.10 6.61
N ARG A 82 -6.52 23.72 6.87
CA ARG A 82 -5.34 23.07 7.49
C ARG A 82 -5.64 22.60 8.91
N VAL A 83 -6.28 23.44 9.73
CA VAL A 83 -6.71 23.10 11.09
C VAL A 83 -7.74 21.97 11.06
N ARG A 84 -8.73 22.06 10.17
CA ARG A 84 -9.75 21.01 9.99
C ARG A 84 -9.13 19.67 9.61
N GLN A 85 -8.11 19.66 8.74
CA GLN A 85 -7.36 18.45 8.40
C GLN A 85 -6.61 17.88 9.61
N MET A 86 -5.96 18.74 10.41
CA MET A 86 -5.26 18.30 11.63
C MET A 86 -6.22 17.69 12.66
N MET A 87 -7.37 18.32 12.88
CA MET A 87 -8.36 17.86 13.87
C MET A 87 -9.07 16.57 13.46
N LYS A 88 -9.27 16.33 12.16
CA LYS A 88 -9.78 15.05 11.67
C LYS A 88 -8.79 13.90 11.88
N GLY A 89 -7.51 14.21 12.09
CA GLY A 89 -6.43 13.24 12.12
C GLY A 89 -6.09 12.74 10.72
N SER A 90 -4.97 12.02 10.62
CA SER A 90 -4.66 11.23 9.43
C SER A 90 -5.42 9.91 9.53
N ASP A 91 -5.99 9.42 8.42
CA ASP A 91 -6.50 8.05 8.27
C ASP A 91 -5.35 7.01 8.31
N ILE A 92 -4.24 7.32 8.99
CA ILE A 92 -3.00 6.54 9.02
C ILE A 92 -3.25 5.12 9.49
N GLY A 93 -4.14 4.92 10.47
CA GLY A 93 -4.52 3.58 10.93
C GLY A 93 -5.29 2.79 9.86
N GLU A 94 -6.13 3.44 9.05
CA GLU A 94 -6.82 2.80 7.92
C GLU A 94 -5.84 2.50 6.78
N GLN A 95 -4.93 3.43 6.48
CA GLN A 95 -3.88 3.25 5.48
C GLN A 95 -2.90 2.14 5.85
N GLU A 96 -2.47 2.06 7.11
CA GLU A 96 -1.62 0.99 7.63
C GLU A 96 -2.32 -0.36 7.56
N LYS A 97 -3.60 -0.42 7.96
CA LYS A 97 -4.41 -1.64 7.84
C LYS A 97 -4.52 -2.09 6.38
N LYS A 98 -4.73 -1.15 5.46
CA LYS A 98 -4.76 -1.42 4.02
C LYS A 98 -3.42 -1.92 3.50
N ALA A 99 -2.32 -1.26 3.87
CA ALA A 99 -0.97 -1.65 3.47
C ALA A 99 -0.62 -3.06 3.98
N LYS A 100 -0.99 -3.37 5.23
CA LYS A 100 -0.81 -4.69 5.83
C LYS A 100 -1.56 -5.77 5.05
N LEU A 101 -2.85 -5.55 4.76
CA LEU A 101 -3.66 -6.49 3.98
C LEU A 101 -3.12 -6.70 2.56
N PHE A 102 -2.66 -5.64 1.91
CA PHE A 102 -2.05 -5.74 0.59
C PHE A 102 -0.75 -6.55 0.62
N ASN A 103 0.09 -6.34 1.65
CA ASN A 103 1.30 -7.14 1.84
C ASN A 103 0.99 -8.62 2.17
N GLU A 104 -0.05 -8.89 2.96
CA GLU A 104 -0.53 -10.26 3.19
C GLU A 104 -1.03 -10.91 1.89
N TRP A 105 -1.76 -10.15 1.06
CA TRP A 105 -2.17 -10.58 -0.27
C TRP A 105 -1.00 -10.89 -1.19
N GLU A 106 -0.04 -9.98 -1.31
CA GLU A 106 1.13 -10.19 -2.16
C GLU A 106 1.89 -11.45 -1.77
N LYS A 107 2.18 -11.60 -0.48
CA LYS A 107 2.96 -12.71 0.09
C LYS A 107 2.14 -14.00 0.26
N PHE A 108 0.85 -13.99 -0.07
CA PHE A 108 0.00 -15.16 0.13
C PHE A 108 0.48 -16.33 -0.73
N THR A 109 0.94 -17.38 -0.06
CA THR A 109 1.37 -18.63 -0.70
C THR A 109 1.06 -19.84 0.17
N SER A 110 1.01 -21.02 -0.45
CA SER A 110 0.90 -22.28 0.28
C SER A 110 2.23 -22.63 0.94
N THR A 111 2.17 -23.13 2.18
CA THR A 111 3.34 -23.56 2.94
C THR A 111 3.60 -25.05 2.73
N ASP A 112 4.84 -25.52 2.82
CA ASP A 112 5.17 -26.94 2.63
C ASP A 112 4.35 -27.85 3.57
N GLY A 113 3.87 -28.97 3.03
CA GLY A 113 3.01 -29.92 3.76
C GLY A 113 1.57 -29.45 4.02
N GLU A 114 1.21 -28.20 3.70
CA GLU A 114 -0.14 -27.69 3.92
C GLU A 114 -1.21 -28.50 3.17
N LEU A 115 -2.35 -28.75 3.83
CA LEU A 115 -3.53 -29.38 3.24
C LEU A 115 -4.37 -28.35 2.47
N ILE A 116 -5.00 -28.76 1.36
CA ILE A 116 -5.82 -27.84 0.55
C ILE A 116 -6.93 -27.16 1.36
N LYS A 117 -7.50 -27.88 2.34
CA LYS A 117 -8.53 -27.36 3.25
C LYS A 117 -8.02 -26.20 4.09
N SER A 118 -6.79 -26.28 4.59
CA SER A 118 -6.16 -25.21 5.37
C SER A 118 -5.88 -24.01 4.49
N TYR A 119 -5.27 -24.25 3.31
CA TYR A 119 -4.98 -23.21 2.33
C TYR A 119 -6.22 -22.44 1.91
N TYR A 120 -7.30 -23.16 1.56
CA TYR A 120 -8.59 -22.58 1.22
C TYR A 120 -9.16 -21.72 2.36
N HIS A 121 -9.09 -22.21 3.60
CA HIS A 121 -9.60 -21.46 4.74
C HIS A 121 -8.84 -20.13 4.95
N ARG A 122 -7.50 -20.15 4.90
CA ARG A 122 -6.69 -18.93 5.00
C ARG A 122 -6.99 -17.96 3.85
N PHE A 123 -7.13 -18.47 2.63
CA PHE A 123 -7.46 -17.65 1.47
C PHE A 123 -8.84 -16.99 1.63
N MET A 124 -9.85 -17.76 2.07
CA MET A 124 -11.19 -17.22 2.31
C MET A 124 -11.22 -16.16 3.41
N GLN A 125 -10.42 -16.30 4.47
CA GLN A 125 -10.27 -15.27 5.50
C GLN A 125 -9.69 -13.98 4.89
N LEU A 126 -8.60 -14.09 4.13
CA LEU A 126 -7.99 -12.96 3.44
C LEU A 126 -8.96 -12.27 2.46
N MET A 127 -9.70 -13.03 1.64
CA MET A 127 -10.70 -12.47 0.72
C MET A 127 -11.83 -11.74 1.46
N ASN A 128 -12.29 -12.29 2.59
CA ASN A 128 -13.31 -11.66 3.41
C ASN A 128 -12.80 -10.35 4.02
N ASP A 129 -11.55 -10.30 4.47
CA ASP A 129 -10.96 -9.10 5.03
C ASP A 129 -10.70 -8.04 3.96
N LEU A 130 -10.22 -8.43 2.78
CA LEU A 130 -10.13 -7.54 1.61
C LEU A 130 -11.49 -6.93 1.23
N LYS A 131 -12.55 -7.74 1.20
CA LYS A 131 -13.91 -7.29 0.92
C LYS A 131 -14.44 -6.31 1.97
N LYS A 132 -14.22 -6.59 3.26
CA LYS A 132 -14.63 -5.69 4.37
C LYS A 132 -13.95 -4.32 4.30
N ASN A 133 -12.72 -4.26 3.80
CA ASN A 133 -11.97 -3.01 3.66
C ASN A 133 -12.15 -2.36 2.26
N LYS A 134 -13.21 -2.71 1.51
CA LYS A 134 -13.54 -2.14 0.19
C LYS A 134 -12.42 -2.27 -0.86
N HIS A 135 -11.53 -3.24 -0.68
CA HIS A 135 -10.39 -3.50 -1.56
C HIS A 135 -10.45 -4.94 -2.04
N PHE A 136 -11.37 -5.20 -2.98
CA PHE A 136 -11.61 -6.54 -3.51
C PHE A 136 -11.12 -6.62 -4.97
N PRO A 137 -10.13 -7.48 -5.27
CA PRO A 137 -9.71 -7.73 -6.64
C PRO A 137 -10.85 -8.33 -7.47
N GLU A 138 -10.79 -8.19 -8.79
CA GLU A 138 -11.74 -8.90 -9.66
C GLU A 138 -11.73 -10.41 -9.41
N ASN A 139 -12.86 -11.08 -9.68
CA ASN A 139 -13.00 -12.51 -9.41
C ASN A 139 -11.89 -13.33 -10.11
N ILE A 140 -11.59 -13.00 -11.37
CA ILE A 140 -10.49 -13.64 -12.10
C ILE A 140 -9.14 -13.44 -11.43
N ALA A 141 -8.81 -12.22 -11.00
CA ALA A 141 -7.54 -11.94 -10.33
C ALA A 141 -7.41 -12.77 -9.05
N SER A 142 -8.52 -12.92 -8.33
CA SER A 142 -8.57 -13.71 -7.10
C SER A 142 -8.45 -15.22 -7.36
N ASN A 143 -9.15 -15.73 -8.36
CA ASN A 143 -9.06 -17.13 -8.77
C ASN A 143 -7.65 -17.49 -9.27
N LEU A 144 -7.03 -16.61 -10.06
CA LEU A 144 -5.64 -16.75 -10.49
C LEU A 144 -4.68 -16.74 -9.30
N LYS A 145 -4.87 -15.81 -8.35
CA LYS A 145 -4.06 -15.76 -7.12
C LYS A 145 -4.19 -17.06 -6.33
N PHE A 146 -5.41 -17.56 -6.14
CA PHE A 146 -5.66 -18.81 -5.42
C PHE A 146 -4.93 -20.00 -6.06
N LEU A 147 -5.03 -20.16 -7.39
CA LEU A 147 -4.46 -21.30 -8.12
C LEU A 147 -2.94 -21.23 -8.24
N ASN A 148 -2.39 -20.07 -8.59
CA ASN A 148 -0.97 -19.91 -8.89
C ASN A 148 -0.05 -20.00 -7.66
N ASN A 149 -0.63 -19.86 -6.46
CA ASN A 149 0.10 -19.87 -5.19
C ASN A 149 -0.02 -21.22 -4.45
N LEU A 150 -0.55 -22.25 -5.11
CA LEU A 150 -0.51 -23.63 -4.63
C LEU A 150 0.89 -24.23 -4.80
N GLN A 151 1.20 -25.24 -3.99
CA GLN A 151 2.45 -26.00 -4.10
C GLN A 151 2.59 -26.71 -5.47
N PRO A 152 3.82 -26.98 -5.94
CA PRO A 152 4.08 -27.57 -7.27
C PRO A 152 3.31 -28.87 -7.58
N GLU A 153 2.99 -29.67 -6.57
CA GLU A 153 2.23 -30.91 -6.70
C GLU A 153 0.81 -30.69 -7.25
N TRP A 154 0.28 -29.48 -7.10
CA TRP A 154 -1.02 -29.09 -7.66
C TRP A 154 -0.97 -28.67 -9.13
N LYS A 155 0.21 -28.54 -9.74
CA LYS A 155 0.39 -27.93 -11.07
C LYS A 155 -0.49 -28.55 -12.16
N ARG A 156 -0.61 -29.89 -12.19
CA ARG A 156 -1.49 -30.61 -13.12
C ARG A 156 -2.95 -30.19 -12.96
N HIS A 157 -3.43 -30.15 -11.72
CA HIS A 157 -4.81 -29.81 -11.38
C HIS A 157 -5.12 -28.34 -11.66
N VAL A 158 -4.16 -27.45 -11.41
CA VAL A 158 -4.24 -26.04 -11.77
C VAL A 158 -4.46 -25.88 -13.28
N THR A 159 -3.67 -26.56 -14.12
CA THR A 159 -3.85 -26.54 -15.58
C THR A 159 -5.24 -27.01 -16.00
N ILE A 160 -5.76 -28.08 -15.39
CA ILE A 160 -7.11 -28.57 -15.69
C ILE A 160 -8.16 -27.52 -15.34
N VAL A 161 -8.06 -26.86 -14.18
CA VAL A 161 -8.99 -25.79 -13.79
C VAL A 161 -8.95 -24.64 -14.80
N HIS A 162 -7.76 -24.19 -15.22
CA HIS A 162 -7.62 -23.13 -16.23
C HIS A 162 -8.31 -23.47 -17.56
N GLN A 163 -8.29 -24.74 -17.97
CA GLN A 163 -8.85 -25.18 -19.24
C GLN A 163 -10.36 -25.46 -19.18
N THR A 164 -10.87 -25.84 -18.00
CA THR A 164 -12.24 -26.37 -17.87
C THR A 164 -13.21 -25.42 -17.16
N LYS A 165 -12.72 -24.38 -16.48
CA LYS A 165 -13.55 -23.45 -15.70
C LYS A 165 -13.43 -22.02 -16.24
N ASN A 166 -14.55 -21.31 -16.25
CA ASN A 166 -14.55 -19.87 -16.48
C ASN A 166 -14.10 -19.14 -15.20
N LEU A 167 -12.85 -18.69 -15.15
CA LEU A 167 -12.29 -18.04 -13.96
C LEU A 167 -12.89 -16.66 -13.64
N HIS A 168 -13.63 -16.06 -14.57
CA HIS A 168 -14.36 -14.82 -14.30
C HIS A 168 -15.63 -15.07 -13.46
N GLU A 169 -16.24 -16.24 -13.58
CA GLU A 169 -17.55 -16.55 -13.01
C GLU A 169 -17.50 -17.63 -11.92
N ALA A 170 -16.47 -18.47 -11.94
CA ALA A 170 -16.32 -19.55 -10.97
C ALA A 170 -16.22 -18.99 -9.54
N ASP A 171 -17.01 -19.59 -8.64
CA ASP A 171 -16.88 -19.36 -7.20
C ASP A 171 -15.73 -20.20 -6.63
N PHE A 172 -15.08 -19.69 -5.58
CA PHE A 172 -13.95 -20.37 -4.93
C PHE A 172 -14.34 -21.76 -4.43
N THR A 173 -15.58 -21.97 -4.00
CA THR A 173 -16.07 -23.27 -3.53
C THR A 173 -15.98 -24.32 -4.63
N GLN A 174 -16.34 -23.97 -5.87
CA GLN A 174 -16.32 -24.89 -7.00
C GLN A 174 -14.89 -25.32 -7.37
N ILE A 175 -13.95 -24.38 -7.32
CA ILE A 175 -12.53 -24.66 -7.55
C ILE A 175 -11.98 -25.52 -6.41
N TYR A 176 -12.30 -25.16 -5.16
CA TYR A 176 -11.87 -25.89 -3.98
C TYR A 176 -12.38 -27.33 -3.96
N ASP A 177 -13.66 -27.56 -4.27
CA ASP A 177 -14.23 -28.90 -4.27
C ASP A 177 -13.53 -29.80 -5.29
N PHE A 178 -13.23 -29.27 -6.49
CA PHE A 178 -12.43 -29.98 -7.48
C PHE A 178 -11.03 -30.35 -6.94
N LEU A 179 -10.32 -29.39 -6.35
CA LEU A 179 -8.98 -29.65 -5.81
C LEU A 179 -9.04 -30.67 -4.65
N LYS A 180 -10.04 -30.55 -3.77
CA LYS A 180 -10.23 -31.43 -2.62
C LYS A 180 -10.47 -32.88 -3.04
N MET A 181 -11.22 -33.13 -4.12
CA MET A 181 -11.44 -34.48 -4.65
C MET A 181 -10.14 -35.16 -5.08
N ASN A 182 -9.12 -34.40 -5.47
CA ASN A 182 -7.85 -34.91 -5.96
C ASN A 182 -6.72 -34.89 -4.91
N GLN A 183 -7.04 -34.61 -3.64
CA GLN A 183 -6.05 -34.49 -2.57
C GLN A 183 -5.22 -35.78 -2.37
N TYR A 184 -5.81 -36.96 -2.59
CA TYR A 184 -5.11 -38.24 -2.45
C TYR A 184 -3.96 -38.38 -3.45
N GLU A 185 -4.22 -38.16 -4.76
CA GLU A 185 -3.19 -38.18 -5.81
C GLU A 185 -2.07 -37.19 -5.50
N VAL A 186 -2.43 -35.98 -5.08
CA VAL A 186 -1.45 -34.94 -4.71
C VAL A 186 -0.61 -35.35 -3.50
N ASN A 187 -1.19 -36.06 -2.53
CA ASN A 187 -0.45 -36.57 -1.38
C ASN A 187 0.56 -37.66 -1.77
N GLU A 188 0.22 -38.54 -2.72
CA GLU A 188 1.16 -39.52 -3.26
C GLU A 188 2.33 -38.83 -3.98
N LEU A 189 2.05 -37.84 -4.84
CA LEU A 189 3.08 -37.05 -5.53
C LEU A 189 4.01 -36.33 -4.54
N ARG A 190 3.46 -35.81 -3.45
CA ARG A 190 4.24 -35.19 -2.37
C ARG A 190 5.14 -36.22 -1.70
N ALA A 191 4.62 -37.40 -1.36
CA ALA A 191 5.40 -38.47 -0.75
C ALA A 191 6.55 -38.94 -1.66
N GLU A 192 6.28 -39.10 -2.96
CA GLU A 192 7.33 -39.42 -3.94
C GLU A 192 8.40 -38.33 -4.03
N ARG A 193 8.01 -37.05 -4.04
CA ARG A 193 8.95 -35.93 -4.08
C ARG A 193 9.86 -35.95 -2.86
N LEU A 194 9.28 -36.18 -1.67
CA LEU A 194 10.04 -36.27 -0.42
C LEU A 194 11.00 -37.47 -0.42
N ALA A 195 10.56 -38.62 -0.94
CA ALA A 195 11.41 -39.80 -1.09
C ALA A 195 12.57 -39.57 -2.06
N LYS A 196 12.34 -38.88 -3.19
CA LYS A 196 13.38 -38.53 -4.18
C LYS A 196 14.36 -37.47 -3.67
N SER A 197 13.92 -36.60 -2.77
CA SER A 197 14.77 -35.55 -2.17
C SER A 197 15.70 -36.06 -1.06
N HIS A 198 15.43 -37.25 -0.50
CA HIS A 198 16.36 -37.92 0.40
C HIS A 198 17.49 -38.53 -0.43
N ASP A 199 18.63 -37.83 -0.48
CA ASP A 199 19.85 -38.34 -1.11
C ASP A 199 20.35 -39.58 -0.34
N PRO A 200 20.40 -40.77 -0.95
CA PRO A 200 20.94 -41.97 -0.32
C PRO A 200 22.40 -41.80 0.15
N LEU A 201 23.17 -40.92 -0.49
CA LEU A 201 24.55 -40.62 -0.13
C LEU A 201 24.66 -39.79 1.16
N ALA A 202 23.70 -38.90 1.42
CA ALA A 202 23.68 -38.10 2.64
C ALA A 202 23.44 -38.96 3.90
N LEU A 203 22.69 -40.07 3.77
CA LEU A 203 22.49 -41.02 4.86
C LEU A 203 23.75 -41.85 5.19
N MET A 204 24.56 -42.20 4.18
CA MET A 204 25.82 -42.93 4.39
C MET A 204 26.94 -42.08 5.02
N ALA A 205 26.94 -40.77 4.78
CA ALA A 205 27.92 -39.87 5.38
C ALA A 205 27.78 -39.77 6.92
N HIS A 206 26.58 -39.95 7.45
CA HIS A 206 26.32 -39.94 8.90
C HIS A 206 26.56 -41.29 9.60
N SER A 207 26.63 -42.41 8.87
CA SER A 207 26.89 -43.73 9.46
C SER A 207 28.38 -44.09 9.56
N GLN A 208 29.25 -43.44 8.76
CA GLN A 208 30.70 -43.72 8.77
C GLN A 208 31.48 -43.02 9.90
N SER A 209 30.88 -42.08 10.65
CA SER A 209 31.57 -41.38 11.76
C SER A 209 31.68 -42.20 13.06
N SER A 210 31.16 -43.44 13.09
CA SER A 210 31.09 -44.27 14.31
C SER A 210 32.20 -45.32 14.45
N PHE A 211 33.13 -45.45 13.50
CA PHE A 211 34.25 -46.39 13.59
C PHE A 211 35.61 -45.68 13.61
N ASN A 212 35.94 -45.02 14.71
CA ASN A 212 37.32 -44.67 15.03
C ASN A 212 37.93 -45.77 15.92
N PHE A 213 38.80 -46.59 15.33
CA PHE A 213 39.71 -47.48 16.06
C PHE A 213 40.81 -46.66 16.75
N PRO A 214 41.28 -47.04 17.96
CA PRO A 214 42.36 -46.35 18.63
C PRO A 214 43.72 -46.83 18.11
N THR A 215 44.51 -45.94 17.52
CA THR A 215 45.91 -46.25 17.15
C THR A 215 46.86 -45.71 18.21
N THR A 216 47.45 -46.64 18.96
CA THR A 216 48.54 -46.45 19.92
C THR A 216 49.77 -45.86 19.22
N TYR A 217 50.25 -44.70 19.67
CA TYR A 217 51.56 -44.15 19.27
C TYR A 217 52.60 -44.48 20.34
N LYS A 218 53.56 -45.35 20.00
CA LYS A 218 54.91 -45.38 20.55
C LYS A 218 55.85 -44.98 19.41
N ASP A 219 56.67 -43.95 19.59
CA ASP A 219 58.10 -44.18 19.79
C ASP A 219 58.83 -42.91 20.30
N GLN A 220 59.93 -43.17 21.00
CA GLN A 220 60.77 -42.23 21.74
C GLN A 220 61.88 -41.59 20.88
N SER A 221 62.48 -40.54 21.47
CA SER A 221 63.90 -40.14 21.39
C SER A 221 64.28 -39.19 20.22
N SER A 222 65.15 -38.18 20.34
CA SER A 222 65.91 -37.60 21.47
C SER A 222 66.56 -36.26 21.05
N PHE A 223 66.80 -35.39 22.04
CA PHE A 223 67.91 -34.41 22.19
C PHE A 223 68.23 -33.35 21.11
N ARG A 224 68.19 -32.05 21.47
CA ARG A 224 69.36 -31.26 21.96
C ARG A 224 69.05 -29.76 22.21
N THR A 225 69.17 -29.39 23.47
CA THR A 225 69.78 -28.21 24.15
C THR A 225 70.20 -26.89 23.47
N HIS A 226 70.07 -25.83 24.30
CA HIS A 226 70.78 -24.53 24.42
C HIS A 226 70.28 -23.37 23.53
N SER A 227 70.00 -22.16 24.04
CA SER A 227 70.15 -21.51 25.36
C SER A 227 69.01 -20.51 25.58
#